data_AF-A0A1A8T8K4-F1
#
_entry.id   AF-A0A1A8T8K4-F1
#
_cell.length_a   1.000
_cell.length_b   1.000
_cell.length_c   1.000
_cell.angle_alpha   90.00
_cell.angle_beta   90.00
_cell.angle_gamma   90.00
#
_symmetry.space_group_name_H-M   'P 1'
#
loop_
_entity.id
_entity.type
_entity.pdbx_description
1 polymer ?
#
loop_
_entity_poly.entity_id
_entity_poly.type
_entity_poly.pdbx_seq_one_letter_code
_entity_poly.pdbx_strand_id
1 'polypeptide(L)'
;MSSTNITFYASKKATLNTTQLEPLVLAAYGFPVKTISHKLGKADPTINHHLIAARKHYGARNNINAVAIAVARGDIKFKLHTSYTSTLRCGAITFALLAGFIALQDTPFSFGDIDHAIARTRHVRGHKGKRDNALDTLIV
;
A
#
# COMPACT_ATOMS: atom_id res chain seq x y z
N MET A 1 -2.65 0.09 -22.20
CA MET A 1 -3.47 1.11 -21.51
C MET A 1 -3.56 0.71 -20.04
N SER A 2 -2.87 1.45 -19.16
CA SER A 2 -2.83 1.16 -17.73
C SER A 2 -4.17 1.53 -17.10
N SER A 3 -4.97 0.53 -16.72
CA SER A 3 -6.15 0.74 -15.88
C SER A 3 -5.67 1.03 -14.46
N THR A 4 -5.42 2.30 -14.14
CA THR A 4 -5.26 2.72 -12.75
C THR A 4 -6.55 2.41 -12.00
N ASN A 5 -6.54 1.32 -11.22
CA ASN A 5 -7.65 0.88 -10.37
C ASN A 5 -7.72 1.80 -9.14
N ILE A 6 -8.30 2.99 -9.32
CA ILE A 6 -8.58 3.93 -8.24
C ILE A 6 -9.99 3.65 -7.74
N THR A 7 -10.12 3.32 -6.46
CA THR A 7 -11.43 3.17 -5.81
C THR A 7 -11.69 4.36 -4.90
N PHE A 8 -12.78 5.07 -5.15
CA PHE A 8 -13.33 6.12 -4.29
C PHE A 8 -14.37 5.54 -3.33
N TYR A 9 -14.34 6.01 -2.09
CA TYR A 9 -15.30 5.62 -1.06
C TYR A 9 -15.56 6.77 -0.08
N ALA A 10 -16.75 6.77 0.49
CA ALA A 10 -17.15 7.72 1.52
C ALA A 10 -16.36 7.52 2.82
N SER A 11 -15.89 8.60 3.42
CA SER A 11 -15.28 8.58 4.75
C SER A 11 -16.36 8.49 5.83
N LYS A 12 -16.15 7.65 6.85
CA LYS A 12 -17.05 7.58 8.02
C LYS A 12 -17.09 8.87 8.85
N LYS A 13 -16.11 9.75 8.67
CA LYS A 13 -16.02 11.05 9.36
C LYS A 13 -16.59 12.19 8.51
N ALA A 14 -17.27 11.88 7.41
CA ALA A 14 -17.73 12.91 6.51
C ALA A 14 -18.76 13.81 7.18
N THR A 15 -18.64 15.10 6.93
CA THR A 15 -19.59 16.11 7.44
C THR A 15 -20.94 16.07 6.72
N LEU A 16 -20.94 15.57 5.48
CA LEU A 16 -22.12 15.45 4.64
C LEU A 16 -22.89 14.15 4.93
N ASN A 17 -24.23 14.21 4.87
CA ASN A 17 -25.08 13.02 4.99
C ASN A 17 -24.72 11.94 3.96
N THR A 18 -24.75 10.68 4.37
CA THR A 18 -24.42 9.51 3.54
C THR A 18 -25.23 9.46 2.25
N THR A 19 -26.52 9.80 2.32
CA THR A 19 -27.45 9.84 1.18
C THR A 19 -27.08 10.85 0.11
N GLN A 20 -26.32 11.89 0.47
CA GLN A 20 -25.83 12.94 -0.45
C GLN A 20 -24.39 12.66 -0.88
N LEU A 21 -23.61 12.02 -0.01
CA LEU A 21 -22.21 11.67 -0.26
C LEU A 21 -22.09 10.50 -1.25
N GLU A 22 -22.96 9.50 -1.18
CA GLU A 22 -22.96 8.34 -2.09
C GLU A 22 -23.07 8.74 -3.57
N PRO A 23 -24.04 9.58 -4.00
CA PRO A 23 -24.07 10.10 -5.36
C PRO A 23 -22.81 10.87 -5.75
N LEU A 24 -22.22 11.63 -4.81
CA LEU A 24 -21.02 12.42 -5.04
C LEU A 24 -19.77 11.53 -5.25
N VAL A 25 -19.67 10.43 -4.50
CA VAL A 25 -18.62 9.41 -4.69
C VAL A 25 -18.77 8.75 -6.06
N LEU A 26 -19.99 8.41 -6.49
CA LEU A 26 -20.22 7.86 -7.83
C LEU A 26 -19.92 8.88 -8.94
N ALA A 27 -20.18 10.16 -8.68
CA ALA A 27 -19.76 11.24 -9.58
C ALA A 27 -18.23 11.39 -9.67
N ALA A 28 -17.47 11.00 -8.64
CA ALA A 28 -16.00 10.98 -8.68
C ALA A 28 -15.45 9.96 -9.70
N TYR A 29 -16.18 8.88 -9.96
CA TYR A 29 -15.86 7.95 -11.04
C TYR A 29 -16.27 8.47 -12.44
N GLY A 30 -16.87 9.66 -12.53
CA GLY A 30 -17.33 10.24 -13.79
C GLY A 30 -18.65 9.65 -14.31
N PHE A 31 -19.41 8.91 -13.49
CA PHE A 31 -20.69 8.36 -13.93
C PHE A 31 -21.73 9.47 -14.17
N PRO A 32 -22.52 9.39 -15.25
CA PRO A 32 -23.63 10.31 -15.47
C PRO A 32 -24.78 10.01 -14.49
N VAL A 33 -25.64 11.00 -14.26
CA VAL A 33 -26.76 10.93 -13.30
C VAL A 33 -27.63 9.70 -13.53
N LYS A 34 -27.94 9.35 -14.78
CA LYS A 34 -28.71 8.15 -15.15
C LYS A 34 -28.06 6.84 -14.72
N THR A 35 -26.73 6.77 -14.74
CA THR A 35 -26.00 5.58 -14.29
C THR A 35 -25.95 5.54 -12.76
N ILE A 36 -25.81 6.69 -12.12
CA ILE A 36 -25.84 6.81 -10.66
C ILE A 36 -27.21 6.40 -10.11
N SER A 37 -28.29 6.86 -10.74
CA SER A 37 -29.67 6.55 -10.36
C SER A 37 -29.97 5.06 -10.48
N HIS A 38 -29.57 4.43 -11.59
CA HIS A 38 -29.66 2.98 -11.76
C HIS A 38 -28.85 2.22 -10.71
N LYS A 39 -27.61 2.63 -10.43
CA LYS A 39 -26.74 1.96 -9.42
C LYS A 39 -27.28 2.09 -8.00
N LEU A 40 -27.90 3.21 -7.67
CA LEU A 40 -28.46 3.47 -6.34
C LEU A 40 -29.93 3.05 -6.20
N GLY A 41 -30.59 2.63 -7.29
CA GLY A 41 -32.02 2.30 -7.29
C GLY A 41 -32.92 3.49 -6.95
N LYS A 42 -32.53 4.71 -7.34
CA LYS A 42 -33.27 5.95 -7.04
C LYS A 42 -33.69 6.65 -8.32
N ALA A 43 -34.72 7.48 -8.26
CA ALA A 43 -35.13 8.30 -9.39
C ALA A 43 -34.09 9.38 -9.73
N ASP A 44 -33.92 9.69 -11.02
CA ASP A 44 -33.01 10.73 -11.52
C ASP A 44 -33.17 12.10 -10.81
N PRO A 45 -34.40 12.62 -10.57
CA PRO A 45 -34.59 13.91 -9.89
C PRO A 45 -34.03 13.89 -8.47
N THR A 46 -34.15 12.76 -7.77
CA THR A 46 -33.65 12.60 -6.40
C THR A 46 -32.13 12.65 -6.37
N ILE A 47 -31.46 12.02 -7.33
CA ILE A 47 -30.00 12.09 -7.47
C ILE A 47 -29.55 13.52 -7.74
N ASN A 48 -30.21 14.22 -8.65
CA ASN A 48 -29.92 15.63 -8.93
C ASN A 48 -30.10 16.51 -7.69
N HIS A 49 -31.19 16.33 -6.95
CA HIS A 49 -31.43 17.05 -5.71
C HIS A 49 -30.29 16.83 -4.69
N HIS A 50 -29.84 15.58 -4.52
CA HIS A 50 -28.72 15.26 -3.63
C HIS A 50 -27.38 15.86 -4.10
N LEU A 51 -27.09 15.83 -5.40
CA LEU A 51 -25.87 16.43 -5.95
C LEU A 51 -25.88 17.96 -5.82
N ILE A 52 -27.03 18.61 -5.99
CA ILE A 52 -27.19 20.06 -5.79
C ILE A 52 -26.98 20.41 -4.30
N ALA A 53 -27.56 19.63 -3.39
CA ALA A 53 -27.36 19.82 -1.94
C ALA A 53 -25.88 19.64 -1.55
N ALA A 54 -25.21 18.62 -2.07
CA ALA A 54 -23.78 18.39 -1.85
C ALA A 54 -22.94 19.56 -2.38
N ARG A 55 -23.24 20.06 -3.57
CA ARG A 55 -22.58 21.25 -4.13
C ARG A 55 -22.75 22.49 -3.26
N LYS A 56 -23.97 22.74 -2.77
CA LYS A 56 -24.25 23.87 -1.87
C LYS A 56 -23.45 23.75 -0.58
N HIS A 57 -23.35 22.55 0.00
CA HIS A 57 -22.58 22.29 1.21
C HIS A 57 -21.08 22.62 1.03
N TYR A 58 -20.49 22.27 -0.11
CA TYR A 58 -19.08 22.55 -0.40
C TYR A 58 -18.83 23.91 -1.07
N GLY A 59 -19.86 24.73 -1.30
CA GLY A 59 -19.73 26.00 -2.02
C GLY A 59 -19.28 25.84 -3.49
N ALA A 60 -19.59 24.71 -4.12
CA ALA A 60 -19.08 24.33 -5.43
C ALA A 60 -20.02 24.67 -6.58
N ARG A 61 -19.46 25.23 -7.67
CA ARG A 61 -20.19 25.57 -8.90
C ARG A 61 -20.52 24.37 -9.79
N ASN A 62 -19.90 23.21 -9.56
CA ASN A 62 -20.01 22.03 -10.41
C ASN A 62 -19.69 20.77 -9.59
N ASN A 63 -20.17 19.61 -10.05
CA ASN A 63 -19.98 18.33 -9.34
C ASN A 63 -18.50 17.96 -9.20
N ILE A 64 -17.69 18.21 -10.24
CA ILE A 64 -16.24 17.94 -10.23
C ILE A 64 -15.54 18.78 -9.13
N ASN A 65 -15.90 20.06 -9.03
CA ASN A 65 -15.35 20.94 -8.01
C ASN A 65 -15.78 20.48 -6.59
N ALA A 66 -17.04 20.08 -6.43
CA ALA A 66 -17.53 19.52 -5.17
C ALA A 66 -16.77 18.24 -4.77
N VAL A 67 -16.49 17.34 -5.72
CA VAL A 67 -15.70 16.14 -5.49
C VAL A 67 -14.27 16.49 -5.08
N ALA A 68 -13.62 17.43 -5.79
CA ALA A 68 -12.26 17.85 -5.47
C ALA A 68 -12.15 18.42 -4.04
N ILE A 69 -13.10 19.28 -3.65
CA ILE A 69 -13.16 19.84 -2.29
C ILE A 69 -13.43 18.74 -1.26
N ALA A 70 -14.35 17.81 -1.55
CA ALA A 70 -14.67 16.70 -0.64
C ALA A 70 -13.49 15.74 -0.46
N VAL A 71 -12.67 15.51 -1.50
CA VAL A 71 -11.41 14.77 -1.39
C VAL A 71 -10.39 15.55 -0.56
N ALA A 72 -10.23 16.86 -0.79
CA ALA A 72 -9.30 17.70 -0.05
C ALA A 72 -9.63 17.79 1.45
N ARG A 73 -10.92 17.77 1.80
CA ARG A 73 -11.40 17.71 3.20
C ARG A 73 -11.31 16.32 3.82
N GLY A 74 -11.09 15.27 3.03
CA GLY A 74 -11.06 13.89 3.49
C GLY A 74 -12.45 13.27 3.72
N ASP A 75 -13.51 13.90 3.20
CA ASP A 75 -14.87 13.36 3.16
C ASP A 75 -14.98 12.21 2.14
N ILE A 76 -14.23 12.29 1.03
CA ILE A 76 -14.04 11.22 0.05
C ILE A 76 -12.59 10.74 0.12
N LYS A 77 -12.41 9.43 0.27
CA LYS A 77 -11.09 8.79 0.25
C LYS A 77 -10.92 8.01 -1.04
N PHE A 78 -9.67 7.89 -1.49
CA PHE A 78 -9.33 7.08 -2.64
C PHE A 78 -8.22 6.09 -2.29
N LYS A 79 -8.28 4.89 -2.86
CA LYS A 79 -7.24 3.88 -2.77
C LYS A 79 -6.73 3.56 -4.17
N LEU A 80 -5.44 3.76 -4.38
CA LEU A 80 -4.74 3.39 -5.60
C LEU A 80 -4.27 1.95 -5.46
N HIS A 81 -4.76 1.05 -6.31
CA HIS A 81 -4.19 -0.29 -6.43
C HIS A 81 -3.06 -0.24 -7.46
N THR A 82 -1.81 -0.27 -6.99
CA THR A 82 -0.65 -0.42 -7.86
C THR A 82 -0.35 -1.91 -8.04
N SER A 83 -0.39 -2.41 -9.28
CA SER A 83 -0.09 -3.82 -9.59
C SER A 83 1.40 -4.18 -9.46
N TYR A 84 2.25 -3.25 -9.01
CA TYR A 84 3.71 -3.37 -8.99
C TYR A 84 4.26 -4.30 -7.89
N THR A 85 3.46 -4.66 -6.89
CA THR A 85 3.94 -5.48 -5.77
C THR A 85 4.03 -6.98 -6.08
N SER A 86 3.37 -7.46 -7.14
CA SER A 86 3.39 -8.88 -7.54
C SER A 86 4.56 -9.23 -8.46
N THR A 87 5.06 -8.29 -9.26
CA THR A 87 6.16 -8.52 -10.20
C THR A 87 7.52 -8.62 -9.53
N LEU A 88 7.76 -7.88 -8.44
CA LEU A 88 9.03 -7.96 -7.70
C LEU A 88 9.22 -9.32 -7.01
N ARG A 89 8.15 -9.97 -6.57
CA ARG A 89 8.20 -11.30 -5.94
C ARG A 89 8.49 -12.41 -6.94
N CYS A 90 7.86 -12.39 -8.12
CA CYS A 90 8.18 -13.35 -9.19
C CYS A 90 9.57 -13.13 -9.79
N GLY A 91 10.04 -11.88 -9.87
CA GLY A 91 11.39 -11.55 -10.35
C GLY A 91 12.48 -12.15 -9.45
N ALA A 92 12.34 -12.06 -8.13
CA ALA A 92 13.31 -12.64 -7.19
C ALA A 92 13.37 -14.18 -7.25
N ILE A 93 12.22 -14.84 -7.41
CA ILE A 93 12.15 -16.31 -7.51
C ILE A 93 12.76 -16.80 -8.83
N THR A 94 12.47 -16.14 -9.94
CA THR A 94 13.06 -16.50 -11.25
C THR A 94 14.57 -16.25 -11.29
N PHE A 95 15.06 -15.16 -10.70
CA PHE A 95 16.50 -14.89 -10.60
C PHE A 95 17.21 -15.91 -9.71
N ALA A 96 16.60 -16.31 -8.58
CA ALA A 96 17.14 -17.34 -7.69
C ALA A 96 17.17 -18.73 -8.34
N LEU A 97 16.14 -19.09 -9.11
CA LEU A 97 16.10 -20.34 -9.86
C LEU A 97 17.16 -20.37 -10.98
N LEU A 98 17.35 -19.25 -11.69
CA LEU A 98 18.37 -19.15 -12.73
C LEU A 98 19.79 -19.21 -12.15
N ALA A 99 20.05 -18.51 -11.03
CA ALA A 99 21.33 -18.56 -10.33
C ALA A 99 21.65 -19.97 -9.80
N GLY A 100 20.64 -20.68 -9.27
CA GLY A 100 20.78 -22.08 -8.85
C GLY A 100 21.09 -23.04 -10.00
N PHE A 101 20.55 -22.78 -11.20
CA PHE A 101 20.79 -23.63 -12.38
C PHE A 101 22.22 -23.46 -12.95
N ILE A 102 22.73 -22.23 -12.98
CA ILE A 102 24.10 -21.93 -13.45
C ILE A 102 25.14 -22.51 -12.48
N ALA A 103 24.90 -22.42 -11.17
CA ALA A 103 25.76 -23.04 -10.16
C ALA A 103 25.80 -24.59 -10.25
N LEU A 104 24.76 -25.21 -10.81
CA LEU A 104 24.68 -26.66 -11.01
C LEU A 104 25.42 -27.14 -12.27
N GLN A 105 25.63 -26.25 -13.25
CA GLN A 105 26.34 -26.59 -14.50
C GLN A 105 27.85 -26.31 -14.43
N ASP A 106 28.30 -25.40 -13.56
CA ASP A 106 29.70 -24.96 -13.48
C ASP A 106 30.57 -25.65 -12.41
N THR A 107 30.11 -26.72 -11.76
CA THR A 107 30.99 -27.53 -10.88
C THR A 107 31.26 -28.92 -11.45
N PRO A 108 32.35 -29.13 -12.20
CA PRO A 108 32.92 -30.45 -12.37
C PRO A 108 33.77 -30.74 -11.13
N PHE A 109 33.35 -31.74 -10.34
CA PHE A 109 34.10 -32.36 -9.22
C PHE A 109 34.27 -31.54 -7.93
N SER A 110 33.51 -31.88 -6.88
CA SER A 110 34.08 -32.14 -5.54
C SER A 110 33.04 -32.78 -4.62
N PHE A 111 32.94 -34.12 -4.65
CA PHE A 111 32.34 -34.90 -3.57
C PHE A 111 33.44 -35.14 -2.54
N GLY A 112 33.54 -34.29 -1.53
CA GLY A 112 34.49 -34.46 -0.43
C GLY A 112 34.65 -33.15 0.33
N ASP A 113 34.71 -33.22 1.66
CA ASP A 113 35.02 -32.11 2.58
C ASP A 113 33.91 -31.12 2.96
N ILE A 114 32.65 -31.57 3.06
CA ILE A 114 31.67 -30.82 3.89
C ILE A 114 31.86 -31.13 5.40
N ASP A 115 32.54 -32.23 5.75
CA ASP A 115 32.63 -32.68 7.16
C ASP A 115 33.80 -32.10 7.98
N HIS A 116 34.68 -31.27 7.40
CA HIS A 116 35.82 -30.71 8.14
C HIS A 116 35.65 -29.28 8.66
N ALA A 117 34.63 -28.54 8.19
CA ALA A 117 34.42 -27.14 8.59
C ALA A 117 33.52 -26.96 9.83
N ILE A 118 32.76 -27.99 10.23
CA ILE A 118 31.80 -27.89 11.36
C ILE A 118 32.33 -28.53 12.66
N ALA A 119 33.45 -29.26 12.61
CA ALA A 119 34.00 -29.99 13.76
C ALA A 119 34.98 -29.20 14.66
N ARG A 120 35.34 -27.95 14.33
CA ARG A 120 36.37 -27.17 15.08
C ARG A 120 35.88 -25.98 15.90
N THR A 121 34.61 -25.87 16.26
CA THR A 121 34.15 -24.77 17.15
C THR A 121 33.39 -25.23 18.39
N ARG A 122 33.69 -26.43 18.92
CA ARG A 122 33.31 -26.80 20.30
C ARG A 122 34.39 -27.62 21.01
N HIS A 123 35.27 -26.93 21.75
CA HIS A 123 35.90 -27.37 23.01
C HIS A 123 36.69 -26.16 23.57
N VAL A 124 36.27 -25.43 24.61
CA VAL A 124 36.18 -25.70 26.07
C VAL A 124 37.28 -24.96 26.86
N ARG A 125 36.85 -24.28 27.94
CA ARG A 125 37.57 -23.88 29.17
C ARG A 125 38.66 -22.79 29.11
N GLY A 126 38.39 -21.70 29.86
CA GLY A 126 38.99 -21.58 31.20
C GLY A 126 39.83 -20.33 31.51
N HIS A 127 39.46 -19.70 32.64
CA HIS A 127 40.31 -19.06 33.66
C HIS A 127 40.70 -17.54 33.60
N LYS A 128 40.16 -16.82 34.61
CA LYS A 128 40.71 -15.73 35.46
C LYS A 128 41.52 -14.59 34.83
N GLY A 129 41.05 -13.35 35.05
CA GLY A 129 41.94 -12.18 35.07
C GLY A 129 41.26 -10.84 35.30
N LYS A 130 41.34 -10.35 36.55
CA LYS A 130 41.36 -8.94 37.02
C LYS A 130 40.29 -7.93 36.57
N ARG A 131 39.62 -7.38 37.60
CA ARG A 131 39.02 -6.04 37.64
C ARG A 131 40.07 -4.99 37.25
N ASP A 132 39.64 -3.91 36.58
CA ASP A 132 39.98 -2.52 36.88
C ASP A 132 38.96 -1.59 36.20
N ASN A 133 38.67 -0.47 36.86
CA ASN A 133 37.43 0.30 36.79
C ASN A 133 37.30 1.20 35.55
N ALA A 134 36.06 1.37 35.07
CA ALA A 134 35.67 2.39 34.10
C ALA A 134 35.30 3.69 34.83
N LEU A 135 36.27 4.54 35.13
CA LEU A 135 36.12 5.97 35.50
C LEU A 135 37.50 6.52 35.87
N ASP A 136 38.33 6.80 34.87
CA ASP A 136 39.45 7.76 34.98
C ASP A 136 40.05 8.00 33.59
N THR A 137 39.45 8.91 32.85
CA THR A 137 40.11 9.70 31.78
C THR A 137 39.21 10.89 31.46
N LEU A 138 38.95 11.68 32.50
CA LEU A 138 38.43 13.03 32.43
C LEU A 138 39.54 13.95 32.90
N ILE A 139 40.38 14.42 31.98
CA ILE A 139 41.28 15.56 32.21
C ILE A 139 41.28 16.42 30.94
N VAL A 140 40.71 17.61 31.12
CA VAL A 140 41.03 18.87 30.44
C VAL A 140 42.40 19.33 30.94
#